data_AF-A0A2V5Y7K2-F1
#
_entry.id   AF-A0A2V5Y7K2-F1
#
_cell.length_a   1.000
_cell.length_b   1.000
_cell.length_c   1.000
_cell.angle_alpha   90.00
_cell.angle_beta   90.00
_cell.angle_gamma   90.00
#
_symmetry.space_group_name_H-M   'P 1'
#
loop_
_entity.id
_entity.type
_entity.pdbx_description
1 polymer ?
#
loop_
_entity_poly.entity_id
_entity_poly.type
_entity_poly.pdbx_seq_one_letter_code
_entity_poly.pdbx_strand_id
1 'polypeptide(L)'
;MYWGFQRHSAIIHGIYWLTKAQALAQKPVPIPEFAASDAQVQSVYERCEDFEQKAHAGQPAELELTADDTNTLIATKPGTRGKMFVSIDGDRLRCQSSVPLGEIMGRSGYYFNGDIVVELNSEESLENPQLNRITVNGEPVPGDLLNWKYRSKRLRDYVIDYRNNSGVGTIEIRDGKLILKSRTE
;
A
#
# COMPACT_ATOMS: atom_id res chain seq x y z
N MET A 1 -15.32 -27.96 -21.75
CA MET A 1 -15.81 -27.27 -20.54
C MET A 1 -14.72 -26.34 -20.03
N TYR A 2 -14.56 -25.13 -20.59
CA TYR A 2 -13.40 -24.25 -20.32
C TYR A 2 -13.73 -22.76 -20.45
N TRP A 3 -14.93 -22.34 -20.02
CA TRP A 3 -15.44 -20.97 -20.23
C TRP A 3 -15.82 -20.23 -18.93
N GLY A 4 -15.62 -20.84 -17.75
CA GLY A 4 -16.05 -20.27 -16.46
C GLY A 4 -14.98 -19.52 -15.64
N PHE A 5 -13.69 -19.62 -16.00
CA PHE A 5 -12.59 -19.19 -15.11
C PHE A 5 -12.09 -17.75 -15.30
N GLN A 6 -12.51 -17.02 -16.34
CA GLN A 6 -11.90 -15.73 -16.67
C GLN A 6 -12.61 -14.49 -16.09
N ARG A 7 -13.86 -14.59 -15.65
CA ARG A 7 -14.64 -13.38 -15.27
C ARG A 7 -14.09 -12.62 -14.06
N HIS A 8 -13.26 -13.26 -13.22
CA HIS A 8 -12.72 -12.64 -12.00
C HIS A 8 -11.22 -12.87 -11.79
N SER A 9 -10.44 -13.18 -12.82
CA SER A 9 -9.00 -13.39 -12.62
C SER A 9 -8.32 -12.07 -12.27
N ALA A 10 -7.77 -11.96 -11.06
CA ALA A 10 -7.03 -10.78 -10.60
C ALA A 10 -5.79 -10.51 -11.47
N ILE A 11 -5.18 -11.56 -12.02
CA ILE A 11 -4.00 -11.42 -12.89
C ILE A 11 -4.40 -10.77 -14.22
N ILE A 12 -5.46 -11.27 -14.87
CA ILE A 12 -5.87 -10.76 -16.19
C ILE A 12 -6.40 -9.33 -16.06
N HIS A 13 -7.34 -9.09 -15.14
CA HIS A 13 -7.91 -7.76 -14.91
C HIS A 13 -6.85 -6.78 -14.41
N GLY A 14 -5.94 -7.25 -13.54
CA GLY A 14 -4.81 -6.46 -13.05
C GLY A 14 -3.88 -6.01 -14.18
N ILE A 15 -3.42 -6.93 -15.04
CA ILE A 15 -2.56 -6.57 -16.17
C ILE A 15 -3.27 -5.60 -17.13
N TYR A 16 -4.54 -5.88 -17.45
CA TYR A 16 -5.33 -5.00 -18.32
C TYR A 16 -5.45 -3.59 -17.74
N TRP A 17 -5.83 -3.47 -16.48
CA TRP A 17 -5.99 -2.17 -15.83
C TRP A 17 -4.65 -1.45 -15.64
N LEU A 18 -3.59 -2.16 -15.24
CA LEU A 18 -2.24 -1.57 -15.14
C LEU A 18 -1.73 -1.06 -16.49
N THR A 19 -2.08 -1.75 -17.58
CA THR A 19 -1.78 -1.28 -18.94
C THR A 19 -2.58 0.00 -19.26
N LYS A 20 -3.87 0.03 -18.92
CA LYS A 20 -4.72 1.23 -19.07
C LYS A 20 -4.16 2.41 -18.29
N ALA A 21 -3.72 2.18 -17.06
CA ALA A 21 -3.05 3.16 -16.19
C ALA A 21 -1.62 3.50 -16.61
N GLN A 22 -1.12 2.95 -17.74
CA GLN A 22 0.25 3.16 -18.20
C GLN A 22 1.31 2.83 -17.14
N ALA A 23 0.97 1.94 -16.20
CA ALA A 23 1.80 1.59 -15.06
C ALA A 23 2.77 0.45 -15.39
N LEU A 24 2.69 -0.15 -16.57
CA LEU A 24 3.62 -1.17 -17.04
C LEU A 24 4.55 -0.59 -18.09
N ALA A 25 5.86 -0.62 -17.82
CA ALA A 25 6.87 -0.14 -18.76
C ALA A 25 8.13 -1.02 -18.76
N GLN A 26 8.93 -0.92 -19.81
CA GLN A 26 10.20 -1.66 -19.92
C GLN A 26 11.39 -0.93 -19.27
N LYS A 27 11.17 0.31 -18.81
CA LYS A 27 12.18 1.13 -18.16
C LYS A 27 11.68 1.55 -16.77
N PRO A 28 12.55 1.49 -15.74
CA PRO A 28 12.20 2.04 -14.43
C PRO A 28 12.05 3.56 -14.52
N VAL A 29 11.29 4.12 -13.59
CA VAL A 29 11.27 5.57 -13.34
C VAL A 29 12.20 5.89 -12.18
N PRO A 30 12.87 7.06 -12.19
CA PRO A 30 13.68 7.48 -11.04
C PRO A 30 12.77 7.66 -9.82
N ILE A 31 13.21 7.09 -8.70
CA ILE A 31 12.56 7.23 -7.39
C ILE A 31 13.44 8.14 -6.55
N PRO A 32 12.88 9.13 -5.85
CA PRO A 32 13.65 9.97 -4.94
C PRO A 32 14.44 9.13 -3.94
N GLU A 33 15.70 9.51 -3.73
CA GLU A 33 16.54 8.86 -2.74
C GLU A 33 16.16 9.34 -1.33
N PHE A 34 16.15 8.41 -0.38
CA PHE A 34 15.94 8.69 1.03
C PHE A 34 16.92 7.88 1.86
N ALA A 35 17.57 8.57 2.80
CA ALA A 35 18.47 7.95 3.76
C ALA A 35 17.99 8.30 5.17
N ALA A 36 17.70 7.28 5.97
CA ALA A 36 17.41 7.44 7.38
C ALA A 36 18.70 7.29 8.20
N SER A 37 18.83 8.09 9.25
CA SER A 37 19.83 7.85 10.28
C SER A 37 19.44 6.68 11.18
N ASP A 38 20.41 6.04 11.83
CA ASP A 38 20.15 4.93 12.76
C ASP A 38 19.23 5.34 13.92
N ALA A 39 19.34 6.59 14.38
CA ALA A 39 18.47 7.15 15.41
C ALA A 39 17.01 7.28 14.93
N GLN A 40 16.79 7.72 13.68
CA GLN A 40 15.46 7.79 13.09
C GLN A 40 14.88 6.39 12.91
N VAL A 41 15.67 5.44 12.41
CA VAL A 41 15.26 4.04 12.29
C VAL A 41 14.80 3.52 13.64
N GLN A 42 15.64 3.61 14.67
CA GLN A 42 15.30 3.10 16.00
C GLN A 42 14.02 3.74 16.56
N SER A 43 13.89 5.06 16.48
CA SER A 43 12.71 5.78 17.00
C SER A 43 11.41 5.43 16.28
N VAL A 44 11.45 5.20 14.96
CA VAL A 44 10.26 4.77 14.21
C VAL A 44 9.87 3.34 14.59
N TYR A 45 10.84 2.44 14.68
CA TYR A 45 10.58 1.04 15.05
C TYR A 45 10.02 0.91 16.46
N GLU A 46 10.54 1.65 17.44
CA GLU A 46 10.02 1.65 18.81
C GLU A 46 8.56 2.11 18.87
N ARG A 47 8.20 3.18 18.14
CA ARG A 47 6.80 3.65 18.07
C ARG A 47 5.89 2.64 17.40
N CYS A 48 6.34 2.00 16.31
CA CYS A 48 5.58 0.95 15.64
C CYS A 48 5.37 -0.26 16.55
N GLU A 49 6.41 -0.70 17.26
CA GLU A 49 6.33 -1.84 18.18
C GLU A 49 5.39 -1.55 19.36
N ASP A 50 5.48 -0.39 19.98
CA ASP A 50 4.56 0.02 21.05
C ASP A 50 3.10 0.03 20.58
N PHE A 51 2.84 0.56 19.38
CA PHE A 51 1.52 0.52 18.77
C PHE A 51 1.03 -0.91 18.55
N GLU A 52 1.83 -1.77 17.92
CA GLU A 52 1.47 -3.17 17.65
C GLU A 52 1.18 -3.92 18.95
N GLN A 53 2.03 -3.77 19.98
CA GLN A 53 1.83 -4.40 21.29
C GLN A 53 0.51 -3.97 21.95
N LYS A 54 0.21 -2.67 21.97
CA LYS A 54 -1.05 -2.15 22.53
C LYS A 54 -2.26 -2.62 21.72
N ALA A 55 -2.18 -2.57 20.39
CA ALA A 55 -3.26 -3.02 19.51
C ALA A 55 -3.56 -4.52 19.71
N HIS A 56 -2.53 -5.36 19.82
CA HIS A 56 -2.70 -6.79 20.10
C HIS A 56 -3.22 -7.08 21.51
N ALA A 57 -2.95 -6.20 22.48
CA ALA A 57 -3.51 -6.28 23.82
C ALA A 57 -4.95 -5.75 23.92
N GLY A 58 -5.57 -5.33 22.80
CA GLY A 58 -6.92 -4.73 22.78
C GLY A 58 -6.96 -3.33 23.41
N GLN A 59 -5.82 -2.67 23.57
CA GLN A 59 -5.73 -1.32 24.13
C GLN A 59 -5.88 -0.28 23.01
N PRO A 60 -6.60 0.84 23.26
CA PRO A 60 -6.61 1.97 22.36
C PRO A 60 -5.19 2.50 22.15
N ALA A 61 -4.76 2.56 20.89
CA ALA A 61 -3.45 3.05 20.49
C ALA A 61 -3.58 3.88 19.21
N GLU A 62 -2.72 4.88 19.10
CA GLU A 62 -2.61 5.76 17.93
C GLU A 62 -1.14 5.90 17.56
N LEU A 63 -0.85 5.78 16.27
CA LEU A 63 0.48 5.93 15.70
C LEU A 63 0.45 6.98 14.60
N GLU A 64 1.16 8.07 14.81
CA GLU A 64 1.38 9.11 13.81
C GLU A 64 2.71 8.88 13.09
N LEU A 65 2.65 8.79 11.77
CA LEU A 65 3.81 8.64 10.89
C LEU A 65 3.90 9.81 9.92
N THR A 66 5.04 10.49 9.92
CA THR A 66 5.38 11.47 8.88
C THR A 66 5.76 10.78 7.57
N ALA A 67 5.93 11.58 6.50
CA ALA A 67 6.53 11.09 5.26
C ALA A 67 7.92 10.49 5.51
N ASP A 68 8.74 11.13 6.35
CA ASP A 68 10.08 10.65 6.70
C ASP A 68 10.04 9.35 7.51
N ASP A 69 9.09 9.20 8.44
CA ASP A 69 8.90 7.96 9.18
C ASP A 69 8.52 6.81 8.22
N THR A 70 7.63 7.08 7.27
CA THR A 70 7.19 6.11 6.27
C THR A 70 8.34 5.73 5.33
N ASN A 71 9.12 6.70 4.87
CA ASN A 71 10.30 6.46 4.03
C ASN A 71 11.42 5.76 4.80
N THR A 72 11.53 5.98 6.11
CA THR A 72 12.44 5.24 6.99
C THR A 72 12.10 3.75 6.99
N LEU A 73 10.82 3.40 7.17
CA LEU A 73 10.36 2.00 7.10
C LEU A 73 10.54 1.37 5.71
N ILE A 74 10.43 2.16 4.64
CA ILE A 74 10.67 1.71 3.26
C ILE A 74 12.17 1.44 3.04
N ALA A 75 13.04 2.32 3.53
CA ALA A 75 14.48 2.26 3.34
C ALA A 75 15.14 1.09 4.09
N THR A 76 14.56 0.64 5.20
CA THR A 76 15.10 -0.50 5.97
C THR A 76 14.77 -1.87 5.38
N LYS A 77 13.77 -1.96 4.48
CA LYS A 77 13.33 -3.22 3.88
C LYS A 77 13.99 -3.43 2.50
N PRO A 78 14.80 -4.50 2.30
CA PRO A 78 15.46 -4.77 1.01
C PRO A 78 14.49 -4.89 -0.18
N GLY A 79 13.26 -5.34 0.08
CA GLY A 79 12.21 -5.48 -0.93
C GLY A 79 11.72 -4.15 -1.51
N THR A 80 11.79 -3.05 -0.74
CA THR A 80 11.18 -1.75 -1.07
C THR A 80 12.19 -0.60 -1.16
N ARG A 81 13.36 -0.73 -0.54
CA ARG A 81 14.43 0.28 -0.59
C ARG A 81 14.78 0.63 -2.04
N GLY A 82 14.72 1.92 -2.37
CA GLY A 82 15.02 2.46 -3.70
C GLY A 82 13.97 2.12 -4.77
N LYS A 83 12.83 1.54 -4.39
CA LYS A 83 11.73 1.18 -5.31
C LYS A 83 10.44 1.93 -5.00
N MET A 84 10.36 2.57 -3.84
CA MET A 84 9.19 3.31 -3.38
C MET A 84 9.65 4.57 -2.64
N PHE A 85 8.87 5.63 -2.74
CA PHE A 85 9.05 6.87 -2.00
C PHE A 85 7.68 7.47 -1.70
N VAL A 86 7.48 7.93 -0.47
CA VAL A 86 6.24 8.51 0.01
C VAL A 86 6.42 10.00 0.29
N SER A 87 5.43 10.78 -0.09
CA SER A 87 5.27 12.18 0.28
C SER A 87 3.85 12.38 0.81
N ILE A 88 3.69 13.28 1.77
CA ILE A 88 2.38 13.62 2.34
C ILE A 88 2.27 15.15 2.30
N ASP A 89 1.21 15.64 1.67
CA ASP A 89 0.92 17.08 1.53
C ASP A 89 -0.52 17.33 2.00
N GLY A 90 -0.67 17.97 3.16
CA GLY A 90 -1.95 18.10 3.86
C GLY A 90 -2.59 16.72 4.11
N ASP A 91 -3.76 16.51 3.50
CA ASP A 91 -4.58 15.29 3.64
C ASP A 91 -4.37 14.29 2.47
N ARG A 92 -3.32 14.53 1.65
CA ARG A 92 -3.01 13.75 0.46
C ARG A 92 -1.69 13.01 0.61
N LEU A 93 -1.74 11.69 0.51
CA LEU A 93 -0.56 10.83 0.46
C LEU A 93 -0.26 10.46 -1.00
N ARG A 94 0.99 10.64 -1.42
CA ARG A 94 1.49 10.23 -2.73
C ARG A 94 2.65 9.26 -2.57
N CYS A 95 2.53 8.08 -3.16
CA CYS A 95 3.56 7.04 -3.20
C CYS A 95 4.03 6.84 -4.64
N GLN A 96 5.28 7.15 -4.91
CA GLN A 96 5.95 6.89 -6.18
C GLN A 96 6.66 5.56 -6.10
N SER A 97 6.51 4.72 -7.13
CA SER A 97 7.06 3.38 -7.14
C SER A 97 7.58 2.96 -8.50
N SER A 98 8.65 2.17 -8.50
CA SER A 98 9.29 1.56 -9.66
C SER A 98 9.78 0.17 -9.27
N VAL A 99 8.95 -0.85 -9.50
CA VAL A 99 9.19 -2.22 -9.02
C VAL A 99 9.36 -3.18 -10.20
N PRO A 100 10.46 -3.94 -10.30
CA PRO A 100 10.61 -4.94 -11.35
C PRO A 100 9.58 -6.08 -11.18
N LEU A 101 8.88 -6.43 -12.26
CA LEU A 101 7.84 -7.46 -12.28
C LEU A 101 8.32 -8.82 -12.78
N GLY A 102 9.65 -8.99 -12.90
CA GLY A 102 10.27 -10.17 -13.52
C GLY A 102 9.79 -11.50 -12.95
N GLU A 103 9.69 -11.60 -11.62
CA GLU A 103 9.24 -12.82 -10.93
C GLU A 103 7.72 -13.02 -11.01
N ILE A 104 6.94 -11.94 -11.14
CA ILE A 104 5.47 -11.98 -11.14
C ILE A 104 4.94 -12.33 -12.54
N MET A 105 5.56 -11.78 -13.59
CA MET A 105 5.14 -11.99 -14.98
C MET A 105 5.90 -13.12 -15.69
N GLY A 106 6.88 -13.75 -15.03
CA GLY A 106 7.75 -14.76 -15.64
C GLY A 106 8.57 -14.23 -16.83
N ARG A 107 8.68 -12.90 -16.96
CA ARG A 107 9.40 -12.18 -18.02
C ARG A 107 10.15 -11.03 -17.38
N SER A 108 11.47 -11.14 -17.35
CA SER A 108 12.36 -10.06 -16.95
C SER A 108 12.21 -8.86 -17.89
N GLY A 109 12.48 -7.65 -17.37
CA GLY A 109 12.51 -6.42 -18.15
C GLY A 109 11.24 -5.56 -18.11
N TYR A 110 10.18 -5.97 -17.41
CA TYR A 110 9.03 -5.10 -17.12
C TYR A 110 9.08 -4.56 -15.69
N TYR A 111 8.61 -3.33 -15.53
CA TYR A 111 8.50 -2.60 -14.27
C TYR A 111 7.05 -2.16 -14.07
N PHE A 112 6.61 -2.19 -12.81
CA PHE A 112 5.47 -1.44 -12.34
C PHE A 112 5.96 -0.04 -11.95
N ASN A 113 5.56 0.96 -12.72
CA ASN A 113 5.83 2.36 -12.46
C ASN A 113 4.51 3.01 -12.05
N GLY A 114 4.32 3.16 -10.73
CA GLY A 114 3.08 3.67 -10.16
C GLY A 114 3.30 4.98 -9.43
N ASP A 115 2.57 6.02 -9.84
CA ASP A 115 2.32 7.22 -9.06
C ASP A 115 0.96 7.08 -8.37
N ILE A 116 1.00 6.58 -7.13
CA ILE A 116 -0.17 6.23 -6.35
C ILE A 116 -0.56 7.44 -5.50
N VAL A 117 -1.82 7.86 -5.58
CA VAL A 117 -2.35 8.95 -4.76
C VAL A 117 -3.53 8.43 -3.96
N VAL A 118 -3.51 8.73 -2.66
CA VAL A 118 -4.58 8.45 -1.71
C VAL A 118 -5.01 9.77 -1.08
N GLU A 119 -6.31 10.06 -1.13
CA GLU A 119 -6.93 11.22 -0.49
C GLU A 119 -8.01 10.72 0.46
N LEU A 120 -7.85 11.02 1.75
CA LEU A 120 -8.80 10.66 2.79
C LEU A 120 -9.38 11.93 3.39
N ASN A 121 -10.68 12.15 3.20
CA ASN A 121 -11.37 13.34 3.75
C ASN A 121 -11.72 13.20 5.24
N SER A 122 -11.53 11.99 5.80
CA SER A 122 -11.85 11.64 7.18
C SER A 122 -11.18 10.31 7.51
N GLU A 123 -11.24 9.93 8.79
CA GLU A 123 -10.93 8.58 9.25
C GLU A 123 -11.68 7.52 8.39
N GLU A 124 -10.93 6.59 7.81
CA GLU A 124 -11.44 5.51 6.97
C GLU A 124 -11.20 4.16 7.65
N SER A 125 -12.28 3.38 7.76
CA SER A 125 -12.20 2.04 8.32
C SER A 125 -11.55 1.06 7.34
N LEU A 126 -10.57 0.32 7.83
CA LEU A 126 -9.97 -0.78 7.07
C LEU A 126 -10.86 -2.03 7.03
N GLU A 127 -12.05 -2.01 7.67
CA GLU A 127 -13.00 -3.11 7.59
C GLU A 127 -13.50 -3.37 6.17
N ASN A 128 -13.78 -2.29 5.44
CA ASN A 128 -14.22 -2.31 4.05
C ASN A 128 -13.67 -1.08 3.30
N PRO A 129 -12.37 -1.10 2.94
CA PRO A 129 -11.68 0.07 2.39
C PRO A 129 -12.22 0.42 1.00
N GLN A 130 -12.43 1.71 0.76
CA GLN A 130 -12.93 2.23 -0.51
C GLN A 130 -11.77 2.52 -1.46
N LEU A 131 -11.31 1.47 -2.14
CA LEU A 131 -10.13 1.56 -3.00
C LEU A 131 -10.31 2.49 -4.22
N ASN A 132 -11.54 2.81 -4.62
CA ASN A 132 -11.81 3.75 -5.70
C ASN A 132 -11.37 5.20 -5.40
N ARG A 133 -11.01 5.51 -4.15
CA ARG A 133 -10.35 6.76 -3.74
C ARG A 133 -8.85 6.79 -4.03
N ILE A 134 -8.30 5.65 -4.42
CA ILE A 134 -6.90 5.51 -4.81
C ILE A 134 -6.80 5.67 -6.31
N THR A 135 -5.86 6.51 -6.76
CA THR A 135 -5.50 6.59 -8.17
C THR A 135 -4.08 6.10 -8.39
N VAL A 136 -3.83 5.53 -9.57
CA VAL A 136 -2.49 5.14 -10.02
C VAL A 136 -2.27 5.76 -11.38
N ASN A 137 -1.25 6.62 -11.49
CA ASN A 137 -0.97 7.42 -12.69
C ASN A 137 -2.21 8.20 -13.17
N GLY A 138 -3.03 8.68 -12.23
CA GLY A 138 -4.28 9.41 -12.50
C GLY A 138 -5.49 8.54 -12.84
N GLU A 139 -5.32 7.22 -13.02
CA GLU A 139 -6.44 6.30 -13.24
C GLU A 139 -6.96 5.76 -11.89
N PRO A 140 -8.28 5.83 -11.63
CA PRO A 140 -8.84 5.29 -10.40
C PRO A 140 -8.71 3.76 -10.36
N VAL A 141 -8.38 3.26 -9.18
CA VAL A 141 -8.38 1.82 -8.91
C VAL A 141 -9.80 1.28 -9.07
N PRO A 142 -9.99 0.11 -9.71
CA PRO A 142 -11.33 -0.45 -9.92
C PRO A 142 -12.02 -0.72 -8.58
N GLY A 143 -13.26 -0.24 -8.44
CA GLY A 143 -14.04 -0.41 -7.21
C GLY A 143 -14.34 -1.88 -6.87
N ASP A 144 -14.23 -2.79 -7.85
CA ASP A 144 -14.39 -4.22 -7.68
C ASP A 144 -13.07 -4.98 -7.48
N LEU A 145 -11.92 -4.30 -7.38
CA LEU A 145 -10.59 -4.91 -7.23
C LEU A 145 -10.59 -5.99 -6.14
N LEU A 146 -11.18 -5.70 -4.97
CA LEU A 146 -11.23 -6.63 -3.84
C LEU A 146 -12.06 -7.89 -4.11
N ASN A 147 -12.94 -7.88 -5.11
CA ASN A 147 -13.72 -9.04 -5.55
C ASN A 147 -12.97 -9.93 -6.54
N TRP A 148 -11.86 -9.46 -7.12
CA TRP A 148 -11.06 -10.25 -8.03
C TRP A 148 -10.41 -11.42 -7.29
N LYS A 149 -10.27 -12.55 -7.99
CA LYS A 149 -9.73 -13.81 -7.47
C LYS A 149 -8.29 -13.98 -7.90
N TYR A 150 -7.42 -14.18 -6.92
CA TYR A 150 -6.05 -14.65 -7.11
C TYR A 150 -5.91 -16.03 -6.48
N ARG A 151 -5.60 -17.04 -7.31
CA ARG A 151 -5.73 -18.47 -6.95
C ARG A 151 -7.17 -18.78 -6.54
N SER A 152 -7.38 -19.38 -5.37
CA SER A 152 -8.71 -19.72 -4.83
C SER A 152 -9.34 -18.64 -3.94
N LYS A 153 -8.59 -17.58 -3.60
CA LYS A 153 -9.01 -16.51 -2.67
C LYS A 153 -9.36 -15.22 -3.42
N ARG A 154 -10.27 -14.41 -2.86
CA ARG A 154 -10.48 -13.03 -3.29
C ARG A 154 -9.35 -12.15 -2.77
N LEU A 155 -9.03 -11.05 -3.46
CA LEU A 155 -8.04 -10.09 -2.97
C LEU A 155 -8.41 -9.53 -1.59
N ARG A 156 -9.70 -9.38 -1.29
CA ARG A 156 -10.18 -9.02 0.05
C ARG A 156 -9.69 -9.95 1.16
N ASP A 157 -9.61 -11.25 0.89
CA ASP A 157 -9.23 -12.23 1.91
C ASP A 157 -7.78 -12.01 2.36
N TYR A 158 -6.89 -11.66 1.42
CA TYR A 158 -5.50 -11.29 1.75
C TYR A 158 -5.42 -9.99 2.53
N VAL A 159 -6.26 -9.00 2.20
CA VAL A 159 -6.34 -7.73 2.95
C VAL A 159 -6.82 -7.97 4.37
N ILE A 160 -7.84 -8.83 4.57
CA ILE A 160 -8.33 -9.21 5.90
C ILE A 160 -7.24 -9.93 6.70
N ASP A 161 -6.54 -10.90 6.09
CA ASP A 161 -5.45 -11.64 6.73
C ASP A 161 -4.34 -10.68 7.22
N TYR A 162 -3.91 -9.73 6.37
CA TYR A 162 -2.92 -8.71 6.74
C TYR A 162 -3.42 -7.76 7.83
N ARG A 163 -4.64 -7.23 7.69
CA ARG A 163 -5.26 -6.31 8.65
C ARG A 163 -5.35 -6.91 10.04
N ASN A 164 -5.76 -8.18 10.14
CA ASN A 164 -5.88 -8.88 11.41
C ASN A 164 -4.53 -9.06 12.11
N ASN A 165 -3.44 -9.18 11.35
CA ASN A 165 -2.10 -9.25 11.93
C ASN A 165 -1.55 -7.89 12.36
N SER A 166 -1.98 -6.79 11.73
CA SER A 166 -1.46 -5.44 12.04
C SER A 166 -2.09 -4.77 13.28
N GLY A 167 -3.26 -5.22 13.72
CA GLY A 167 -4.03 -4.55 14.78
C GLY A 167 -4.64 -3.19 14.41
N VAL A 168 -4.40 -2.68 13.19
CA VAL A 168 -4.95 -1.39 12.71
C VAL A 168 -6.44 -1.52 12.40
N GLY A 169 -7.24 -0.61 12.96
CA GLY A 169 -8.68 -0.47 12.70
C GLY A 169 -8.98 0.57 11.63
N THR A 170 -8.41 1.77 11.79
CA THR A 170 -8.70 2.91 10.92
C THR A 170 -7.43 3.64 10.51
N ILE A 171 -7.53 4.35 9.38
CA ILE A 171 -6.47 5.18 8.82
C ILE A 171 -7.01 6.59 8.54
N GLU A 172 -6.19 7.59 8.77
CA GLU A 172 -6.48 8.99 8.45
C GLU A 172 -5.20 9.62 7.89
N ILE A 173 -5.34 10.51 6.90
CA ILE A 173 -4.24 11.38 6.47
C ILE A 173 -4.66 12.79 6.88
N ARG A 174 -3.89 13.39 7.79
CA ARG A 174 -4.20 14.72 8.32
C ARG A 174 -2.92 15.44 8.68
N ASP A 175 -2.86 16.74 8.40
CA ASP A 175 -1.76 17.63 8.79
C ASP A 175 -0.37 17.13 8.36
N GLY A 176 -0.27 16.51 7.16
CA GLY A 176 0.98 15.98 6.63
C GLY A 176 1.43 14.67 7.29
N LYS A 177 0.56 13.99 8.02
CA LYS A 177 0.83 12.73 8.72
C LYS A 177 -0.17 11.64 8.31
N LEU A 178 0.32 10.41 8.30
CA LEU A 178 -0.51 9.20 8.30
C LEU A 178 -0.77 8.80 9.74
N ILE A 179 -2.04 8.75 10.13
CA ILE A 179 -2.48 8.41 11.47
C ILE A 179 -3.12 7.02 11.40
N LEU A 180 -2.61 6.08 12.20
CA LEU A 180 -3.14 4.73 12.35
C LEU A 180 -3.75 4.61 13.74
N LYS A 181 -4.98 4.10 13.84
CA LYS A 181 -5.60 3.80 15.13
C LYS A 181 -5.86 2.31 15.27
N SER A 182 -5.64 1.78 16.47
CA SER A 182 -5.89 0.38 16.77
C SER A 182 -7.38 0.07 16.63
N ARG A 183 -7.69 -1.20 16.33
CA ARG A 183 -9.07 -1.68 16.34
C ARG A 183 -9.55 -1.77 17.78
N THR A 184 -10.47 -0.88 18.18
CA THR A 184 -11.25 -1.05 19.41
C THR A 184 -12.47 -1.91 19.11
N GLU A 185 -12.70 -2.96 19.90
CA GLU A 185 -13.88 -3.82 19.82
C GLU A 185 -15.21 -3.08 19.99
#